data_AF-A0A9D2F116-F1
#
_entry.id   AF-A0A9D2F116-F1
#
_cell.length_a   1.000
_cell.length_b   1.000
_cell.length_c   1.000
_cell.angle_alpha   90.00
_cell.angle_beta   90.00
_cell.angle_gamma   90.00
#
_symmetry.space_group_name_H-M   'P 1'
#
loop_
_entity.id
_entity.type
_entity.pdbx_description
1 polymer ?
#
loop_
_entity_poly.entity_id
_entity_poly.type
_entity_poly.pdbx_seq_one_letter_code
_entity_poly.pdbx_strand_id
1 'polypeptide(L)'
;METQNIKKIHVLYLLCYILVPIALIVLCGWLGAVVYSAQGSLASMLMVVPTVLSFLWWTFGGRWIYHRKKASVEKTLEEEGFTRNHTFNGGGCTVMVDVNRGQVALVFFWNPFDYFVFPVSRISKAWVDDGRHGIGFMEGSSRVSFLLLVDDVKVRVNTFTSNKRWRMDSKYILTGISKADMMVKVLEAAGAKVG
;
A
#
# COMPACT_ATOMS: atom_id res chain seq x y z
N MET A 1 2.37 24.18 -8.14
CA MET A 1 1.37 23.16 -7.78
C MET A 1 1.06 23.32 -6.30
N GLU A 2 -0.19 23.58 -5.94
CA GLU A 2 -0.59 23.64 -4.53
C GLU A 2 -0.26 22.31 -3.84
N THR A 3 0.54 22.37 -2.78
CA THR A 3 0.97 21.20 -2.01
C THR A 3 -0.20 20.68 -1.19
N GLN A 4 -1.01 19.82 -1.80
CA GLN A 4 -2.05 19.10 -1.08
C GLN A 4 -1.43 18.28 0.06
N ASN A 5 -2.13 18.24 1.20
CA ASN A 5 -1.75 17.37 2.32
C ASN A 5 -1.90 15.91 1.90
N ILE A 6 -0.93 15.09 2.29
CA ILE A 6 -0.90 13.68 1.94
C ILE A 6 -2.11 12.97 2.55
N LYS A 7 -2.90 12.30 1.70
CA LYS A 7 -4.04 11.48 2.12
C LYS A 7 -3.81 10.02 1.76
N LYS A 8 -3.59 9.20 2.79
CA LYS A 8 -3.43 7.73 2.65
C LYS A 8 -4.69 7.01 2.19
N ILE A 9 -5.85 7.49 2.64
CA ILE A 9 -7.13 6.80 2.52
C ILE A 9 -8.12 7.76 1.89
N HIS A 10 -8.67 7.36 0.75
CA HIS A 10 -9.86 7.98 0.18
C HIS A 10 -11.09 7.30 0.80
N VAL A 11 -11.69 7.93 1.80
CA VAL A 11 -12.74 7.32 2.66
C VAL A 11 -13.90 6.79 1.83
N LEU A 12 -14.35 7.53 0.82
CA LEU A 12 -15.41 7.10 -0.08
C LEU A 12 -15.03 5.83 -0.86
N TYR A 13 -13.78 5.72 -1.30
CA TYR A 13 -13.31 4.52 -2.01
C TYR A 13 -13.27 3.32 -1.08
N LEU A 14 -12.74 3.49 0.13
CA LEU A 14 -12.70 2.44 1.14
C LEU A 14 -14.11 1.95 1.51
N LEU A 15 -15.05 2.88 1.74
CA LEU A 15 -16.44 2.55 2.06
C LEU A 15 -17.13 1.85 0.89
N CYS A 16 -17.03 2.37 -0.34
CA CYS A 16 -17.61 1.72 -1.50
C CYS A 16 -17.02 0.33 -1.76
N TYR A 17 -15.70 0.17 -1.56
CA TYR A 17 -15.01 -1.11 -1.76
C TYR A 17 -15.56 -2.22 -0.84
N ILE A 18 -15.96 -1.87 0.38
CA ILE A 18 -16.50 -2.82 1.37
C ILE A 18 -18.01 -2.95 1.25
N LEU A 19 -18.74 -1.83 1.18
CA LEU A 19 -20.20 -1.80 1.30
C LEU A 19 -20.93 -2.21 0.02
N VAL A 20 -20.40 -1.90 -1.17
CA VAL A 20 -21.10 -2.23 -2.43
C VAL A 20 -21.27 -3.75 -2.59
N PRO A 21 -20.23 -4.60 -2.40
CA PRO A 21 -20.40 -6.05 -2.46
C PRO A 21 -21.37 -6.59 -1.40
N ILE A 22 -21.35 -6.06 -0.17
CA ILE A 22 -22.30 -6.45 0.89
C ILE A 22 -23.74 -6.12 0.47
N ALA A 23 -23.96 -4.91 -0.02
CA ALA A 23 -25.28 -4.48 -0.49
C ALA A 23 -25.79 -5.37 -1.63
N LEU A 24 -24.91 -5.78 -2.56
CA LEU A 24 -25.26 -6.72 -3.62
C LEU A 24 -25.64 -8.10 -3.08
N ILE A 25 -24.90 -8.65 -2.11
CA ILE A 25 -25.25 -9.93 -1.48
C ILE A 25 -26.63 -9.84 -0.83
N VAL A 26 -26.88 -8.80 -0.03
CA VAL A 26 -28.15 -8.62 0.68
C VAL A 26 -29.32 -8.45 -0.31
N LEU A 27 -29.13 -7.64 -1.35
CA LEU A 27 -30.17 -7.39 -2.34
C LEU A 27 -30.49 -8.63 -3.17
N CYS A 28 -29.48 -9.38 -3.63
CA CYS A 28 -29.70 -10.63 -4.35
C CYS A 28 -30.34 -11.70 -3.46
N GLY A 29 -29.98 -11.76 -2.18
CA GLY A 29 -30.59 -12.67 -1.22
C GLY A 29 -32.05 -12.35 -0.92
N TRP A 30 -32.35 -11.07 -0.72
CA TRP A 30 -33.72 -10.60 -0.53
C TRP A 30 -34.59 -10.90 -1.76
N LEU A 31 -34.09 -10.63 -2.97
CA LEU A 31 -34.78 -10.99 -4.21
C LEU A 31 -35.00 -12.50 -4.33
N GLY A 32 -33.99 -13.32 -3.99
CA GLY A 32 -34.10 -14.78 -3.98
C GLY A 32 -35.20 -15.27 -3.04
N ALA A 33 -35.31 -14.68 -1.85
CA ALA A 33 -36.32 -15.04 -0.86
C ALA A 33 -37.75 -14.62 -1.29
N VAL A 34 -37.92 -13.39 -1.80
CA VAL A 34 -39.25 -12.84 -2.15
C VAL A 34 -39.80 -13.44 -3.44
N VAL A 35 -38.97 -13.59 -4.48
CA VAL A 35 -39.43 -13.98 -5.83
C VAL A 35 -39.51 -15.50 -5.98
N TYR A 36 -38.60 -16.24 -5.37
CA TYR A 36 -38.45 -17.70 -5.58
C TYR A 36 -38.78 -18.53 -4.34
N SER A 37 -39.46 -17.95 -3.34
CA SER A 37 -39.97 -18.65 -2.14
C SER A 37 -38.91 -19.44 -1.36
N ALA A 38 -37.65 -19.02 -1.42
CA ALA A 38 -36.48 -19.69 -0.81
C ALA A 38 -36.30 -21.19 -1.17
N GLN A 39 -37.07 -21.72 -2.12
CA GLN A 39 -37.07 -23.12 -2.54
C GLN A 39 -36.84 -23.18 -4.05
N GLY A 40 -35.65 -23.63 -4.46
CA GLY A 40 -35.29 -23.77 -5.86
C GLY A 40 -33.81 -23.50 -6.13
N SER A 41 -33.27 -24.13 -7.17
CA SER A 41 -31.87 -23.97 -7.59
C SER A 41 -31.51 -22.53 -7.99
N LEU A 42 -32.48 -21.75 -8.47
CA LEU A 42 -32.28 -20.33 -8.82
C LEU A 42 -32.13 -19.43 -7.59
N ALA A 43 -32.91 -19.69 -6.52
CA ALA A 43 -32.83 -18.92 -5.28
C ALA A 43 -31.47 -19.10 -4.59
N SER A 44 -30.94 -20.33 -4.60
CA SER A 44 -29.62 -20.63 -4.05
C SER A 44 -28.49 -20.04 -4.90
N MET A 45 -28.61 -20.05 -6.22
CA MET A 45 -27.63 -19.45 -7.13
C MET A 45 -27.52 -17.92 -6.95
N LEU A 46 -28.65 -17.24 -6.74
CA LEU A 46 -28.71 -15.80 -6.43
C LEU A 46 -28.00 -15.43 -5.13
N MET A 47 -27.83 -16.36 -4.19
CA MET A 47 -27.08 -16.14 -2.95
C MET A 47 -25.60 -16.48 -3.10
N VAL A 48 -25.30 -17.63 -3.71
CA VAL A 48 -23.93 -18.14 -3.80
C VAL A 48 -23.09 -17.29 -4.74
N VAL A 49 -23.61 -16.93 -5.92
CA VAL A 49 -22.83 -16.22 -6.95
C VAL A 49 -22.34 -14.85 -6.47
N PRO A 50 -23.19 -13.95 -5.93
CA PRO A 50 -22.73 -12.65 -5.44
C PRO A 50 -21.75 -12.78 -4.27
N THR A 51 -21.91 -13.81 -3.43
CA THR A 51 -21.00 -14.06 -2.31
C THR A 51 -19.61 -14.44 -2.79
N VAL A 52 -19.52 -15.38 -3.75
CA VAL A 52 -18.24 -15.77 -4.37
C VAL A 52 -17.60 -14.60 -5.10
N LEU A 53 -18.38 -13.83 -5.86
CA LEU A 53 -17.87 -12.63 -6.56
C LEU A 53 -17.37 -11.57 -5.59
N SER A 54 -18.06 -11.35 -4.47
CA SER A 54 -17.63 -10.42 -3.43
C SER A 54 -16.32 -10.87 -2.77
N PHE A 55 -16.17 -12.17 -2.51
CA PHE A 55 -14.93 -12.73 -2.01
C PHE A 55 -13.77 -12.53 -3.01
N LEU A 56 -14.01 -12.78 -4.30
CA LEU A 56 -13.02 -12.51 -5.36
C LEU A 56 -12.69 -11.01 -5.46
N TRP A 57 -13.67 -10.13 -5.28
CA TRP A 57 -13.48 -8.68 -5.26
C TRP A 57 -12.62 -8.21 -4.09
N TRP A 58 -12.87 -8.71 -2.88
CA TRP A 58 -12.07 -8.35 -1.69
C TRP A 58 -10.65 -8.90 -1.72
N THR A 59 -10.44 -10.03 -2.41
CA THR A 59 -9.12 -10.64 -2.53
C THR A 59 -8.27 -10.03 -3.66
N PHE A 60 -8.89 -9.76 -4.82
CA PHE A 60 -8.15 -9.32 -6.02
C PHE A 60 -8.48 -7.91 -6.49
N GLY A 61 -9.70 -7.42 -6.28
CA GLY A 61 -10.19 -6.15 -6.85
C GLY A 61 -9.32 -4.94 -6.50
N GLY A 62 -8.96 -4.78 -5.22
CA GLY A 62 -8.13 -3.66 -4.79
C GLY A 62 -6.72 -3.69 -5.40
N ARG A 63 -6.11 -4.88 -5.51
CA ARG A 63 -4.80 -5.04 -6.16
C ARG A 63 -4.87 -4.68 -7.64
N TRP A 64 -5.91 -5.13 -8.33
CA TRP A 64 -6.11 -4.83 -9.74
C TRP A 64 -6.25 -3.32 -10.00
N ILE A 65 -7.11 -2.64 -9.23
CA ILE A 65 -7.28 -1.17 -9.33
C ILE A 65 -5.95 -0.47 -9.06
N TYR A 66 -5.27 -0.83 -7.97
CA TYR A 66 -4.00 -0.23 -7.58
C TYR A 66 -2.92 -0.38 -8.66
N HIS A 67 -2.72 -1.59 -9.19
CA HIS A 67 -1.71 -1.80 -10.24
C HIS A 67 -2.00 -1.01 -11.50
N ARG A 68 -3.26 -0.96 -11.94
CA ARG A 68 -3.66 -0.20 -13.12
C ARG A 68 -3.44 1.31 -12.93
N LYS A 69 -3.83 1.84 -11.77
CA LYS A 69 -3.68 3.27 -11.46
C LYS A 69 -2.22 3.65 -11.25
N LYS A 70 -1.45 2.84 -10.53
CA LYS A 70 -0.01 3.00 -10.40
C LYS A 70 0.67 3.08 -11.77
N ALA A 71 0.37 2.15 -12.69
CA ALA A 71 0.94 2.19 -14.04
C ALA A 71 0.54 3.46 -14.82
N SER A 72 -0.66 3.98 -14.60
CA SER A 72 -1.09 5.27 -15.18
C SER A 72 -0.28 6.43 -14.61
N VAL A 73 -0.12 6.49 -13.29
CA VAL A 73 0.66 7.54 -12.61
C VAL A 73 2.12 7.50 -13.05
N GLU A 74 2.71 6.31 -13.19
CA GLU A 74 4.08 6.16 -13.67
C GLU A 74 4.28 6.79 -15.06
N LYS A 75 3.32 6.59 -15.97
CA LYS A 75 3.37 7.22 -17.30
C LYS A 75 3.22 8.74 -17.23
N THR A 76 2.26 9.24 -16.44
CA THR A 76 2.05 10.68 -16.25
C THR A 76 3.30 11.35 -15.68
N LEU A 77 3.97 10.72 -14.71
CA LEU A 77 5.22 11.21 -14.14
C LEU A 77 6.33 11.27 -15.20
N GLU A 78 6.46 10.25 -16.05
CA GLU A 78 7.45 10.26 -17.14
C GLU A 78 7.18 11.36 -18.18
N GLU A 79 5.92 11.58 -18.53
CA GLU A 79 5.48 12.66 -19.42
C GLU A 79 5.77 14.05 -18.82
N GLU A 80 5.65 14.20 -17.50
CA GLU A 80 6.02 15.42 -16.75
C GLU A 80 7.54 15.58 -16.56
N GLY A 81 8.34 14.62 -17.05
CA GLY A 81 9.80 14.63 -16.98
C GLY A 81 10.37 14.22 -15.61
N PHE A 82 9.57 13.52 -14.79
CA PHE A 82 10.02 12.91 -13.54
C PHE A 82 10.87 11.67 -13.84
N THR A 83 12.14 11.70 -13.44
CA THR A 83 13.07 10.60 -13.61
C THR A 83 13.03 9.67 -12.41
N ARG A 84 12.45 8.47 -12.60
CA ARG A 84 12.27 7.48 -11.54
C ARG A 84 13.58 6.74 -11.23
N ASN A 85 14.55 7.39 -10.58
CA ASN A 85 15.83 6.77 -10.22
C ASN A 85 15.63 5.53 -9.33
N HIS A 86 14.73 5.65 -8.35
CA HIS A 86 14.42 4.56 -7.43
C HIS A 86 12.91 4.45 -7.21
N THR A 87 12.41 3.21 -7.26
CA THR A 87 11.02 2.90 -6.93
C THR A 87 10.97 1.87 -5.81
N PHE A 88 10.30 2.23 -4.72
CA PHE A 88 10.13 1.39 -3.55
C PHE A 88 8.66 1.00 -3.39
N ASN A 89 8.39 -0.31 -3.39
CA ASN A 89 7.05 -0.84 -3.23
C ASN A 89 6.85 -1.33 -1.80
N GLY A 90 5.98 -0.67 -1.04
CA GLY A 90 5.52 -1.07 0.28
C GLY A 90 4.20 -1.84 0.25
N GLY A 91 3.82 -2.41 1.39
CA GLY A 91 2.60 -3.24 1.54
C GLY A 91 1.27 -2.53 1.29
N GLY A 92 1.27 -1.22 1.03
CA GLY A 92 0.10 -0.44 0.65
C GLY A 92 0.44 0.95 0.09
N CYS A 93 1.68 1.15 -0.36
CA CYS A 93 2.17 2.42 -0.89
C CYS A 93 3.33 2.17 -1.83
N THR A 94 3.40 2.90 -2.94
CA THR A 94 4.60 2.97 -3.77
C THR A 94 5.22 4.35 -3.60
N VAL A 95 6.52 4.38 -3.37
CA VAL A 95 7.35 5.58 -3.23
C VAL A 95 8.29 5.62 -4.43
N MET A 96 8.24 6.67 -5.22
CA MET A 96 9.15 6.88 -6.35
C MET A 96 9.98 8.11 -6.06
N VAL A 97 11.29 8.02 -6.26
CA VAL A 97 12.23 9.10 -5.95
C VAL A 97 12.92 9.52 -7.23
N ASP A 98 12.85 10.83 -7.50
CA ASP A 98 13.66 11.54 -8.48
C ASP A 98 14.78 12.26 -7.73
N VAL A 99 15.99 11.70 -7.85
CA VAL A 99 17.19 12.22 -7.19
C VAL A 99 17.69 13.49 -7.90
N ASN A 100 17.49 13.59 -9.21
CA ASN A 100 17.96 14.72 -10.01
C ASN A 100 17.20 16.01 -9.69
N ARG A 101 15.89 15.89 -9.44
CA ARG A 101 15.00 17.02 -9.11
C ARG A 101 14.75 17.16 -7.62
N GLY A 102 15.19 16.21 -6.79
CA GLY A 102 14.91 16.19 -5.35
C GLY A 102 13.40 16.08 -5.07
N GLN A 103 12.69 15.22 -5.82
CA GLN A 103 11.24 15.04 -5.70
C GLN A 103 10.89 13.59 -5.34
N VAL A 104 9.79 13.44 -4.61
CA VAL A 104 9.19 12.14 -4.27
C VAL A 104 7.76 12.12 -4.77
N ALA A 105 7.39 11.02 -5.43
CA ALA A 105 6.01 10.70 -5.76
C ALA A 105 5.51 9.54 -4.88
N LEU A 106 4.31 9.71 -4.31
CA LEU A 106 3.63 8.69 -3.53
C LEU A 106 2.31 8.28 -4.18
N VAL A 107 2.03 6.98 -4.17
CA VAL A 107 0.74 6.40 -4.55
C VAL A 107 0.31 5.42 -3.47
N PHE A 108 -0.89 5.57 -2.92
CA PHE A 108 -1.40 4.71 -1.85
C PHE A 108 -2.39 3.68 -2.37
N PHE A 109 -2.43 2.51 -1.74
CA PHE A 109 -3.39 1.46 -2.08
C PHE A 109 -4.84 1.87 -1.78
N TRP A 110 -5.06 2.52 -0.63
CA TRP A 110 -6.38 3.01 -0.21
C TRP A 110 -6.69 4.43 -0.72
N ASN A 111 -5.77 5.03 -1.47
CA ASN A 111 -6.03 6.22 -2.26
C ASN A 111 -5.33 6.09 -3.63
N PRO A 112 -5.85 5.23 -4.53
CA PRO A 112 -5.22 4.95 -5.81
C PRO A 112 -5.55 6.01 -6.88
N PHE A 113 -6.45 6.95 -6.59
CA PHE A 113 -6.90 7.98 -7.54
C PHE A 113 -6.10 9.29 -7.41
N ASP A 114 -5.53 9.55 -6.25
CA ASP A 114 -4.62 10.67 -6.03
C ASP A 114 -3.18 10.18 -5.96
N TYR A 115 -2.28 10.91 -6.60
CA TYR A 115 -0.84 10.75 -6.42
C TYR A 115 -0.25 12.07 -5.90
N PHE A 116 0.79 11.97 -5.08
CA PHE A 116 1.36 13.12 -4.39
C PHE A 116 2.81 13.28 -4.81
N VAL A 117 3.10 14.33 -5.58
CA VAL A 117 4.47 14.74 -5.92
C VAL A 117 4.86 15.92 -5.04
N PHE A 118 5.97 15.80 -4.32
CA PHE A 118 6.45 16.86 -3.42
C PHE A 118 7.98 16.85 -3.33
N PRO A 119 8.61 17.98 -2.97
CA PRO A 119 10.04 18.03 -2.76
C PRO A 119 10.44 17.18 -1.55
N VAL A 120 11.58 16.51 -1.64
CA VAL A 120 12.15 15.64 -0.59
C VAL A 120 12.29 16.40 0.75
N SER A 121 12.49 17.72 0.71
CA SER A 121 12.56 18.60 1.89
C SER A 121 11.31 18.61 2.77
N ARG A 122 10.15 18.17 2.25
CA ARG A 122 8.90 18.01 3.02
C ARG A 122 8.95 16.80 3.96
N ILE A 123 9.88 15.86 3.75
CA ILE A 123 10.08 14.72 4.64
C ILE A 123 10.69 15.20 5.95
N SER A 124 9.94 15.03 7.04
CA SER A 124 10.37 15.44 8.38
C SER A 124 11.32 14.42 9.01
N LYS A 125 11.16 13.14 8.68
CA LYS A 125 12.00 12.05 9.19
C LYS A 125 11.98 10.85 8.26
N ALA A 126 13.12 10.17 8.12
CA ALA A 126 13.27 8.91 7.41
C ALA A 126 14.13 7.96 8.25
N TRP A 127 13.72 6.72 8.48
CA TRP A 127 14.50 5.79 9.31
C TRP A 127 14.18 4.32 9.02
N VAL A 128 15.05 3.45 9.51
CA VAL A 128 14.87 1.99 9.43
C VAL A 128 14.19 1.45 10.68
N ASP A 129 13.19 0.59 10.47
CA ASP A 129 12.50 -0.21 11.50
C ASP A 129 12.86 -1.67 11.24
N ASP A 130 13.77 -2.20 12.06
CA ASP A 130 14.26 -3.57 12.00
C ASP A 130 13.22 -4.60 12.47
N GLY A 131 12.09 -4.14 13.02
CA GLY A 131 11.01 -4.98 13.52
C GLY A 131 11.44 -5.94 14.62
N ARG A 132 12.52 -5.62 15.34
CA ARG A 132 13.04 -6.42 16.45
C ARG A 132 12.02 -6.48 17.58
N HIS A 133 11.71 -7.69 18.00
CA HIS A 133 10.88 -7.96 19.18
C HIS A 133 11.56 -9.08 20.00
N GLY A 134 11.05 -9.34 21.21
CA GLY A 134 11.53 -10.40 22.12
C GLY A 134 12.75 -10.00 22.94
N ILE A 135 13.21 -10.92 23.80
CA ILE A 135 14.34 -10.73 24.73
C ILE A 135 15.27 -11.95 24.62
N GLY A 136 16.57 -11.72 24.56
CA GLY A 136 17.60 -12.76 24.58
C GLY A 136 17.49 -13.75 23.43
N PHE A 137 17.48 -15.06 23.71
CA PHE A 137 17.42 -16.09 22.68
C PHE A 137 16.12 -16.10 21.86
N MET A 138 15.05 -15.45 22.36
CA MET A 138 13.80 -15.29 21.63
C MET A 138 13.79 -14.04 20.75
N GLU A 139 14.88 -13.27 20.71
CA GLU A 139 14.99 -12.07 19.89
C GLU A 139 14.93 -12.40 18.40
N GLY A 140 14.16 -11.61 17.66
CA GLY A 140 14.07 -11.76 16.22
C GLY A 140 12.99 -10.90 15.61
N SER A 141 12.95 -10.90 14.29
CA SER A 141 12.03 -10.12 13.48
C SER A 141 11.45 -10.97 12.36
N SER A 142 10.22 -10.66 11.97
CA SER A 142 9.56 -11.20 10.78
C SER A 142 9.43 -10.16 9.68
N ARG A 143 9.83 -8.91 9.94
CA ARG A 143 9.67 -7.79 9.01
C ARG A 143 10.70 -6.69 9.26
N VAL A 144 11.34 -6.27 8.19
CA VAL A 144 12.15 -5.04 8.18
C VAL A 144 11.48 -4.04 7.25
N SER A 145 11.42 -2.78 7.67
CA SER A 145 10.80 -1.72 6.89
C SER A 145 11.58 -0.42 6.95
N PHE A 146 11.53 0.31 5.85
CA PHE A 146 11.87 1.71 5.77
C PHE A 146 10.62 2.55 6.08
N LEU A 147 10.78 3.58 6.92
CA LEU A 147 9.72 4.49 7.35
C LEU A 147 10.07 5.92 6.98
N LEU A 148 9.09 6.66 6.49
CA LEU A 148 9.20 8.10 6.25
C LEU A 148 7.99 8.82 6.85
N LEU A 149 8.21 10.01 7.39
CA LEU A 149 7.20 10.89 7.95
C LEU A 149 7.11 12.14 7.07
N VAL A 150 5.95 12.38 6.49
CA VAL A 150 5.66 13.58 5.68
C VAL A 150 4.30 14.09 6.11
N ASP A 151 4.17 15.37 6.47
CA ASP A 151 2.93 15.96 6.98
C ASP A 151 2.26 15.16 8.11
N ASP A 152 3.03 14.68 9.09
CA ASP A 152 2.57 13.77 10.16
C ASP A 152 2.03 12.40 9.69
N VAL A 153 2.13 12.12 8.39
CA VAL A 153 1.71 10.88 7.77
C VAL A 153 2.89 9.90 7.68
N LYS A 154 2.89 8.88 8.55
CA LYS A 154 3.91 7.81 8.55
C LYS A 154 3.74 6.82 7.39
N VAL A 155 4.56 6.87 6.36
CA VAL A 155 4.55 5.90 5.26
C VAL A 155 5.55 4.78 5.55
N ARG A 156 5.11 3.52 5.32
CA ARG A 156 5.92 2.33 5.56
C ARG A 156 6.15 1.57 4.26
N VAL A 157 7.40 1.26 4.00
CA VAL A 157 7.85 0.43 2.88
C VAL A 157 8.56 -0.78 3.44
N ASN A 158 8.04 -1.99 3.21
CA ASN A 158 8.67 -3.20 3.71
C ASN A 158 9.82 -3.59 2.79
N THR A 159 11.00 -3.81 3.36
CA THR A 159 12.18 -4.32 2.63
C THR A 159 12.36 -5.82 2.82
N PHE A 160 11.78 -6.37 3.90
CA PHE A 160 11.70 -7.80 4.17
C PHE A 160 10.40 -8.13 4.90
N THR A 161 9.76 -9.24 4.54
CA THR A 161 8.61 -9.82 5.24
C THR A 161 8.69 -11.34 5.20
N SER A 162 8.38 -12.01 6.31
CA SER A 162 8.31 -13.46 6.39
C SER A 162 7.18 -13.92 7.32
N ASN A 163 6.61 -15.08 7.03
CA ASN A 163 5.66 -15.75 7.94
C ASN A 163 6.37 -16.45 9.11
N LYS A 164 7.71 -16.51 9.09
CA LYS A 164 8.54 -17.06 10.16
C LYS A 164 9.33 -15.94 10.82
N ARG A 165 9.64 -16.14 12.10
CA ARG A 165 10.53 -15.26 12.84
C ARG A 165 11.98 -15.66 12.56
N TRP A 166 12.81 -14.66 12.27
CA TRP A 166 14.23 -14.83 12.01
C TRP A 166 15.04 -14.13 13.09
N ARG A 167 16.18 -14.71 13.45
CA ARG A 167 17.14 -14.05 14.34
C ARG A 167 17.73 -12.81 13.66
N MET A 168 18.14 -11.84 14.47
CA MET A 168 18.63 -10.54 13.97
C MET A 168 19.94 -10.67 13.17
N ASP A 169 20.74 -11.69 13.46
CA ASP A 169 21.98 -12.04 12.76
C ASP A 169 21.75 -12.83 11.45
N SER A 170 20.49 -13.19 11.13
CA SER A 170 20.19 -13.93 9.92
C SER A 170 20.44 -13.06 8.68
N LYS A 171 20.98 -13.70 7.62
CA LYS A 171 21.22 -13.03 6.32
C LYS A 171 19.98 -12.33 5.78
N TYR A 172 18.78 -12.87 6.03
CA TYR A 172 17.51 -12.29 5.60
C TYR A 172 17.24 -10.93 6.25
N ILE A 173 17.40 -10.85 7.58
CA ILE A 173 17.19 -9.60 8.34
C ILE A 173 18.27 -8.59 7.98
N LEU A 174 19.54 -8.99 7.97
CA LEU A 174 20.65 -8.11 7.60
C LEU A 174 20.50 -7.55 6.18
N THR A 175 20.05 -8.37 5.23
CA THR A 175 19.76 -7.91 3.85
C THR A 175 18.57 -6.94 3.83
N GLY A 176 17.52 -7.21 4.63
CA GLY A 176 16.37 -6.32 4.77
C GLY A 176 16.77 -4.94 5.34
N ILE A 177 17.61 -4.93 6.36
CA ILE A 177 18.15 -3.71 6.98
C ILE A 177 19.00 -2.94 5.98
N SER A 178 19.96 -3.61 5.33
CA SER A 178 20.82 -3.00 4.31
C SER A 178 20.02 -2.37 3.16
N LYS A 179 18.94 -3.02 2.70
CA LYS A 179 18.02 -2.44 1.72
C LYS A 179 17.31 -1.20 2.26
N ALA A 180 16.85 -1.22 3.50
CA ALA A 180 16.17 -0.07 4.11
C ALA A 180 17.13 1.10 4.31
N ASP A 181 18.36 0.84 4.74
CA ASP A 181 19.43 1.86 4.85
C ASP A 181 19.74 2.49 3.49
N MET A 182 19.80 1.69 2.42
CA MET A 182 19.96 2.22 1.06
C MET A 182 18.83 3.18 0.69
N MET A 183 17.57 2.90 1.07
CA MET A 183 16.44 3.80 0.79
C MET A 183 16.58 5.13 1.54
N VAL A 184 16.98 5.08 2.81
CA VAL A 184 17.25 6.28 3.62
C VAL A 184 18.34 7.13 2.97
N LYS A 185 19.47 6.51 2.60
CA LYS A 185 20.60 7.19 1.95
C LYS A 185 20.23 7.82 0.61
N VAL A 186 19.36 7.17 -0.18
CA VAL A 186 18.85 7.74 -1.44
C VAL A 186 18.06 9.02 -1.18
N LEU A 187 17.25 9.05 -0.11
CA LEU A 187 16.49 10.24 0.26
C LEU A 187 17.39 11.34 0.83
N GLU A 188 18.40 10.99 1.63
CA GLU A 188 19.43 11.93 2.09
C GLU A 188 20.15 12.58 0.91
N ALA A 189 20.60 11.77 -0.06
CA ALA A 189 21.26 12.25 -1.26
C ALA A 189 20.35 13.17 -2.11
N ALA A 190 19.04 12.93 -2.09
CA ALA A 190 18.05 13.76 -2.76
C ALA A 190 17.65 15.02 -1.95
N GLY A 191 18.23 15.24 -0.76
CA GLY A 191 18.05 16.45 0.05
C GLY A 191 17.06 16.32 1.22
N ALA A 192 16.75 15.10 1.69
CA ALA A 192 15.90 14.91 2.87
C ALA A 192 16.62 15.35 4.15
N LYS A 193 15.89 16.00 5.05
CA LYS A 193 16.33 16.14 6.44
C LYS A 193 16.09 14.80 7.12
N VAL A 194 17.12 13.96 7.16
CA VAL A 194 17.09 12.69 7.86
C VAL A 194 17.74 12.86 9.23
N GLY A 195 17.11 12.31 10.26
CA GLY A 195 17.57 12.33 11.64
C GLY A 195 17.15 11.08 12.39
#